data_AF-A0A5J9UQW7-F1
#
_entry.id   AF-A0A5J9UQW7-F1
#
_cell.length_a   1.000
_cell.length_b   1.000
_cell.length_c   1.000
_cell.angle_alpha   90.00
_cell.angle_beta   90.00
_cell.angle_gamma   90.00
#
_symmetry.space_group_name_H-M   'P 1'
#
loop_
_entity.id
_entity.type
_entity.pdbx_description
1 polymer ?
#
loop_
_entity_poly.entity_id
_entity_poly.type
_entity_poly.pdbx_seq_one_letter_code
_entity_poly.pdbx_strand_id
1 'polypeptide(L)' 'MPWRPRLVVLAAGYLADAALLYNGGTTVPRRLVSFIDVGAATSAVPPHGVASRDIVLDAAVPLRVRLFYPCH' A
#
# COMPACT_ATOMS: atom_id res chain seq x y z
N MET A 1 20.38 0.72 10.70
CA MET A 1 19.53 1.27 9.62
C MET A 1 20.09 2.62 9.18
N PRO A 2 20.15 2.89 7.86
CA PRO A 2 20.44 4.24 7.37
C PRO A 2 19.36 5.24 7.83
N TRP A 3 19.69 6.53 7.88
CA TRP A 3 18.83 7.56 8.48
C TRP A 3 17.52 7.78 7.70
N ARG A 4 17.52 7.64 6.37
CA ARG A 4 16.32 7.79 5.51
C ARG A 4 15.21 6.79 5.83
N PRO A 5 15.45 5.46 5.78
CA PRO A 5 14.42 4.50 6.15
C PRO A 5 13.98 4.64 7.62
N ARG A 6 14.87 5.11 8.51
CA ARG A 6 14.50 5.40 9.90
C ARG A 6 13.44 6.51 9.99
N LEU A 7 13.57 7.59 9.21
CA LEU A 7 12.55 8.65 9.14
C LEU A 7 11.23 8.15 8.56
N VAL A 8 11.27 7.33 7.51
CA VAL A 8 10.06 6.77 6.90
C VAL A 8 9.29 5.89 7.90
N VAL A 9 9.99 5.01 8.61
CA VAL A 9 9.37 4.14 9.62
C VAL A 9 8.78 4.96 10.76
N LEU A 10 9.49 5.99 11.24
CA LEU A 10 8.97 6.89 12.28
C LEU A 10 7.71 7.62 11.79
N ALA A 11 7.72 8.19 10.59
CA ALA A 11 6.58 8.88 10.02
C ALA A 11 5.36 7.96 9.86
N ALA A 12 5.56 6.73 9.36
CA ALA A 12 4.49 5.74 9.24
C ALA A 12 3.90 5.36 10.60
N GLY A 13 4.74 5.16 11.62
CA GLY A 13 4.31 4.87 12.99
C GLY A 13 3.47 6.00 13.59
N TYR A 14 3.95 7.24 13.49
CA TYR A 14 3.21 8.41 13.99
C TYR A 14 1.84 8.58 13.30
N LEU A 15 1.77 8.36 11.99
CA LEU A 15 0.51 8.45 11.26
C LEU A 15 -0.47 7.33 11.66
N ALA A 16 0.04 6.11 11.87
CA ALA A 16 -0.78 4.99 12.34
C ALA A 16 -1.33 5.25 13.76
N ASP A 17 -0.49 5.73 14.67
CA ASP A 17 -0.90 6.05 16.05
C ASP A 17 -1.90 7.22 16.08
N ALA A 18 -1.67 8.28 15.30
CA ALA A 18 -2.59 9.40 15.19
C ALA A 18 -3.95 8.99 14.61
N ALA A 19 -3.96 8.11 13.61
CA ALA A 19 -5.18 7.57 13.02
C ALA A 19 -6.01 6.78 14.04
N LEU A 20 -5.36 6.03 14.93
CA LEU A 20 -6.02 5.29 16.01
C LEU A 20 -6.52 6.22 17.11
N LEU A 21 -5.73 7.22 17.50
CA LEU A 21 -6.08 8.15 18.58
C LEU A 21 -7.30 9.01 18.23
N TYR A 22 -7.41 9.46 16.98
CA TYR A 22 -8.52 10.29 16.51
C TYR A 22 -9.90 9.64 16.71
N ASN A 23 -9.97 8.30 16.67
CA ASN A 23 -11.21 7.55 16.85
C ASN A 23 -11.28 6.78 18.20
N GLY A 24 -10.46 7.11 19.18
CA GLY A 24 -10.49 6.47 20.50
C GLY A 24 -9.97 5.02 20.53
N GLY A 25 -9.05 4.65 19.64
CA GLY A 25 -8.32 3.38 19.66
C GLY A 25 -9.10 2.13 19.22
N THR A 26 -10.41 2.24 19.02
CA THR A 26 -11.28 1.09 18.70
C THR A 26 -11.59 0.94 17.21
N THR A 27 -11.42 2.00 16.42
CA THR A 27 -11.77 1.99 14.98
C THR A 27 -10.69 2.61 14.10
N VAL A 28 -10.34 1.91 13.02
CA VAL A 28 -9.37 2.38 12.03
C VAL A 28 -10.08 3.26 11.00
N PRO A 29 -9.70 4.54 10.82
CA PRO A 29 -10.30 5.41 9.82
C PRO A 29 -9.87 4.98 8.40
N ARG A 30 -10.65 4.09 7.78
CA ARG A 30 -10.32 3.48 6.48
C ARG A 30 -10.08 4.51 5.37
N ARG A 31 -10.77 5.65 5.41
CA ARG A 31 -10.58 6.76 4.46
C ARG A 31 -9.23 7.49 4.63
N LEU A 32 -8.80 7.67 5.87
CA LEU A 32 -7.51 8.28 6.18
C LEU A 32 -6.38 7.34 5.76
N VAL A 33 -6.51 6.05 6.07
CA VAL A 33 -5.54 5.04 5.64
C VAL A 33 -5.45 4.99 4.11
N SER A 34 -6.58 4.99 3.39
CA SER A 34 -6.55 5.03 1.92
C SER A 34 -6.01 6.32 1.32
N PHE A 35 -6.03 7.43 2.06
CA PHE A 35 -5.45 8.70 1.61
C PHE A 35 -3.93 8.72 1.77
N ILE A 36 -3.42 8.13 2.85
CA ILE A 36 -1.98 8.05 3.13
C ILE A 36 -1.31 6.93 2.33
N ASP A 37 -2.00 5.80 2.16
CA ASP A 37 -1.54 4.65 1.38
C ASP A 37 -1.82 4.85 -0.11
N VAL A 38 -0.98 5.68 -0.74
CA VAL A 38 -1.03 5.89 -2.18
C VAL A 38 -0.45 4.66 -2.88
N GLY A 39 -1.33 3.70 -3.19
CA GLY A 39 -0.98 2.54 -3.98
C GLY A 39 -0.48 2.92 -5.38
N ALA A 40 0.55 2.23 -5.86
CA ALA A 40 1.01 2.39 -7.24
C ALA A 40 0.01 1.75 -8.22
N ALA A 41 -0.17 2.34 -9.40
CA ALA A 41 -0.92 1.72 -10.49
C ALA A 41 -0.15 0.53 -11.10
N THR A 42 -0.86 -0.41 -11.71
CA THR A 42 -0.22 -1.43 -12.56
C THR A 42 0.43 -0.78 -13.76
N SER A 43 1.61 -1.25 -14.13
CA SER A 43 2.33 -0.80 -15.30
C SER A 43 2.60 -1.98 -16.24
N ALA A 44 2.07 -1.88 -17.46
CA ALA A 44 2.40 -2.78 -18.57
C ALA A 44 3.73 -2.39 -19.24
N VAL A 45 4.16 -1.13 -19.09
CA VAL A 45 5.50 -0.68 -19.49
C VAL A 45 6.44 -1.03 -18.34
N PRO A 46 7.50 -1.83 -18.55
CA PRO A 46 8.33 -2.28 -17.45
C PRO A 46 9.32 -1.23 -16.96
N PRO A 47 9.17 -0.68 -15.75
CA PRO A 47 10.31 -0.13 -15.05
C PRO A 47 11.27 -1.29 -14.73
N HIS A 48 12.53 -1.17 -15.17
CA HIS A 48 13.60 -2.13 -14.84
C HIS A 48 13.33 -3.59 -15.24
N GLY A 49 12.57 -3.85 -16.32
CA GLY A 49 12.34 -5.19 -16.85
C GLY A 49 11.26 -6.02 -16.14
N VAL A 50 10.46 -5.41 -15.27
CA VAL A 50 9.35 -6.09 -14.57
C VAL A 50 8.03 -5.39 -14.89
N ALA A 51 7.08 -6.13 -15.47
CA ALA A 51 5.72 -5.65 -15.69
C ALA A 51 4.79 -6.14 -14.57
N SER A 52 3.67 -5.45 -14.39
CA SER A 52 2.66 -5.79 -13.39
C SER A 52 1.26 -5.83 -13.97
N ARG A 53 0.42 -6.73 -13.44
CA ARG A 53 -0.98 -6.89 -13.82
C ARG A 53 -1.85 -7.21 -12.60
N ASP A 54 -2.97 -6.51 -12.47
CA ASP A 54 -3.97 -6.76 -11.44
C ASP A 54 -4.99 -7.79 -11.94
N ILE A 55 -5.31 -8.76 -11.09
CA ILE A 55 -6.25 -9.86 -11.36
C ILE A 55 -7.22 -9.97 -10.20
N VAL A 56 -8.50 -10.20 -10.51
CA VAL A 56 -9.53 -10.57 -9.53
C VAL A 56 -9.52 -12.09 -9.41
N LEU A 57 -9.16 -12.60 -8.23
CA LEU A 57 -9.10 -14.04 -7.95
C LEU A 57 -10.45 -14.62 -7.56
N ASP A 58 -11.22 -13.85 -6.81
CA ASP A 58 -12.57 -14.19 -6.39
C ASP A 58 -13.43 -12.93 -6.51
N ALA A 59 -14.64 -13.11 -7.04
CA ALA A 59 -15.63 -12.04 -7.18
C ALA A 59 -16.61 -12.01 -6.01
N ALA A 60 -16.78 -13.13 -5.29
CA ALA A 60 -17.68 -13.23 -4.13
C ALA A 60 -17.09 -12.51 -2.91
N VAL A 61 -15.78 -12.65 -2.72
CA VAL A 61 -14.97 -11.79 -1.86
C VAL A 61 -14.09 -10.99 -2.80
N PRO A 62 -14.15 -9.64 -2.85
CA PRO A 62 -13.45 -8.82 -3.85
C PRO A 62 -11.92 -8.87 -3.67
N LEU A 63 -11.33 -10.04 -3.91
CA LEU A 63 -9.96 -10.41 -3.67
C LEU A 63 -9.18 -10.13 -4.94
N ARG A 64 -8.26 -9.18 -4.83
CA ARG A 64 -7.41 -8.73 -5.93
C ARG A 64 -5.97 -9.08 -5.62
N VAL A 65 -5.25 -9.55 -6.62
CA VAL A 65 -3.80 -9.79 -6.54
C VAL A 65 -3.11 -9.11 -7.69
N ARG A 66 -1.92 -8.60 -7.41
CA ARG A 66 -1.00 -8.06 -8.41
C ARG A 66 0.06 -9.08 -8.75
N LEU A 67 0.10 -9.51 -10.00
CA LEU A 67 1.18 -10.33 -10.54
C LEU A 67 2.32 -9.43 -11.01
N PHE A 68 3.55 -9.85 -10.71
CA PHE A 68 4.77 -9.27 -11.25
C PHE A 68 5.49 -10.32 -12.07
N TYR A 69 5.85 -10.00 -13.30
CA TYR A 69 6.49 -10.93 -14.22
C TYR A 69 7.62 -10.25 -15.00
N PRO A 70 8.69 -10.98 -15.35
CA PRO A 70 9.77 -10.45 -16.15
C PRO A 70 9.27 -10.18 -17.58
N CYS A 71 9.75 -9.10 -18.18
CA CYS A 71 9.49 -8.76 -19.57
C CYS A 71 10.75 -8.09 -20.15
N HIS A 72 11.21 -8.65 -21.27
CA HIS A 72 12.37 -8.22 -22.03
C HIS A 72 11.97 -7.32 -23.18
#